data_AF-A0A2V7F4F0-F1
#
_entry.id   AF-A0A2V7F4F0-F1
#
_cell.length_a   1.000
_cell.length_b   1.000
_cell.length_c   1.000
_cell.angle_alpha   90.00
_cell.angle_beta   90.00
_cell.angle_gamma   90.00
#
_symmetry.space_group_name_H-M   'P 1'
#
loop_
_entity.id
_entity.type
_entity.pdbx_description
1 polymer ?
#
loop_
_entity_poly.entity_id
_entity_poly.type
_entity_poly.pdbx_seq_one_letter_code
_entity_poly.pdbx_strand_id
1 'polypeptide(L)' 'AATKHVPIERLALSPQCGFASTMEGNRVAPDDQRRKLERVAEVARLVWGR' A
#
# COMPACT_ATOMS: atom_id res chain seq x y z
N ALA A 1 6.09 -15.64 -5.25
CA ALA A 1 5.98 -14.74 -4.09
C ALA A 1 7.33 -14.09 -3.85
N ALA A 2 7.38 -12.79 -3.53
CA ALA A 2 8.62 -12.07 -3.27
C ALA A 2 9.48 -12.72 -2.18
N THR A 3 8.84 -13.37 -1.21
CA THR A 3 9.47 -14.12 -0.11
C THR A 3 10.34 -15.31 -0.56
N LYS A 4 10.22 -15.76 -1.81
CA LYS A 4 11.14 -16.77 -2.38
C LYS A 4 12.52 -16.19 -2.71
N HIS A 5 12.66 -14.86 -2.72
CA HIS A 5 13.87 -14.16 -3.15
C HIS A 5 14.46 -13.27 -2.06
N VAL A 6 13.62 -12.70 -1.18
CA VAL A 6 14.04 -11.79 -0.10
C VAL A 6 13.30 -12.16 1.19
N PRO A 7 13.97 -12.17 2.37
CA PRO A 7 13.30 -12.40 3.66
C PRO A 7 12.15 -11.43 3.89
N ILE A 8 11.07 -11.90 4.50
CA ILE A 8 9.83 -11.14 4.65
C ILE A 8 10.01 -9.91 5.56
N GLU A 9 10.98 -9.94 6.46
CA GLU A 9 11.37 -8.85 7.36
C GLU A 9 12.02 -7.68 6.62
N ARG A 10 12.44 -7.90 5.36
CA ARG A 10 13.01 -6.89 4.47
C ARG A 10 12.03 -6.41 3.39
N LEU A 11 10.76 -6.80 3.49
CA LEU A 11 9.70 -6.41 2.58
C LEU A 11 8.72 -5.46 3.27
N ALA A 12 8.09 -4.59 2.48
CA ALA A 12 7.03 -3.68 2.93
C ALA A 12 5.92 -3.63 1.90
N LEU A 13 4.73 -3.18 2.32
CA LEU A 13 3.57 -3.00 1.45
C LEU A 13 3.24 -1.51 1.30
N SER A 14 3.00 -1.09 0.08
CA SER A 14 2.56 0.27 -0.26
C SER A 14 1.57 0.25 -1.41
N PRO A 15 0.86 1.36 -1.68
CA PRO A 15 0.25 1.59 -2.98
C PRO A 15 1.31 1.58 -4.09
N GLN A 16 0.87 1.37 -5.33
CA GLN A 16 1.75 1.43 -6.51
C GLN A 16 2.36 2.83 -6.74
N CYS A 17 1.58 3.88 -6.47
CA CYS A 17 1.90 5.28 -6.72
C CYS A 17 1.21 6.14 -5.65
N GLY A 18 1.60 7.41 -5.55
CA GLY A 18 0.94 8.39 -4.71
C GLY A 18 -0.44 8.82 -5.26
N PHE A 19 -1.17 9.62 -4.48
CA PHE A 19 -2.47 10.16 -4.87
C PHE A 19 -2.36 11.44 -5.74
N ALA A 20 -1.16 11.95 -5.95
CA ALA A 20 -0.88 13.12 -6.79
C ALA A 20 0.34 12.85 -7.70
N SER A 21 0.28 11.75 -8.45
CA SER A 21 1.39 11.34 -9.33
C SER A 21 1.37 12.02 -10.71
N THR A 22 0.46 12.96 -10.92
CA THR A 22 0.36 13.86 -12.09
C THR A 22 0.39 15.30 -11.61
N MET A 23 0.79 16.23 -12.48
CA MET A 23 0.85 17.66 -12.14
C MET A 23 -0.52 18.21 -11.72
N GLU A 24 -1.58 17.71 -12.35
CA GLU A 24 -2.97 18.05 -12.06
C GLU A 24 -3.54 17.33 -10.84
N GLY A 25 -2.80 16.36 -10.26
CA GLY A 25 -3.29 15.45 -9.24
C GLY A 25 -4.17 14.32 -9.81
N ASN A 26 -4.32 13.22 -9.05
CA ASN A 26 -5.21 12.15 -9.47
C ASN A 26 -6.65 12.48 -9.07
N ARG A 27 -7.62 12.22 -9.95
CA ARG A 27 -9.06 12.31 -9.64
C ARG A 27 -9.49 11.15 -8.74
N VAL A 28 -9.10 11.20 -7.48
CA VAL A 28 -9.42 10.19 -6.46
C VAL A 28 -10.04 10.91 -5.27
N ALA A 29 -11.29 10.56 -4.95
CA ALA A 29 -11.98 11.15 -3.82
C ALA A 29 -11.21 10.88 -2.51
N PRO A 30 -11.24 11.79 -1.52
CA PRO A 30 -10.55 11.57 -0.23
C PRO A 30 -10.91 10.24 0.44
N ASP A 31 -12.17 9.80 0.32
CA ASP A 31 -12.62 8.52 0.85
C ASP A 31 -12.02 7.31 0.12
N ASP A 32 -11.79 7.42 -1.19
CA ASP A 32 -11.07 6.37 -1.95
C ASP A 32 -9.60 6.30 -1.56
N GLN A 33 -8.97 7.45 -1.29
CA GLN A 33 -7.59 7.50 -0.78
C GLN A 33 -7.51 6.81 0.58
N ARG A 34 -8.47 7.10 1.47
CA ARG A 34 -8.59 6.46 2.79
C ARG A 34 -8.78 4.95 2.68
N ARG A 35 -9.74 4.49 1.87
CA ARG A 35 -9.98 3.06 1.62
C ARG A 35 -8.73 2.34 1.12
N LYS A 36 -7.96 2.97 0.22
CA LYS A 36 -6.69 2.41 -0.26
C LYS A 36 -5.67 2.24 0.88
N LEU A 37 -5.51 3.25 1.72
CA LEU A 37 -4.59 3.17 2.86
C LEU A 37 -5.05 2.15 3.91
N GLU A 38 -6.35 2.09 4.20
CA GLU A 38 -6.95 1.09 5.08
C GLU A 38 -6.68 -0.31 4.58
N ARG A 39 -6.84 -0.55 3.26
CA ARG A 39 -6.56 -1.85 2.66
C ARG A 39 -5.08 -2.24 2.79
N VAL A 40 -4.16 -1.30 2.58
CA VAL A 40 -2.72 -1.55 2.81
C VAL A 40 -2.45 -1.90 4.27
N ALA A 41 -3.01 -1.15 5.22
CA ALA A 41 -2.82 -1.38 6.65
C ALA A 41 -3.45 -2.69 7.14
N GLU A 42 -4.60 -3.09 6.59
CA GLU A 42 -5.25 -4.38 6.85
C GLU A 42 -4.36 -5.53 6.41
N VAL A 43 -3.90 -5.51 5.15
CA VAL A 43 -3.03 -6.59 4.62
C VAL A 43 -1.69 -6.63 5.33
N ALA A 44 -1.10 -5.47 5.65
CA ALA A 44 0.14 -5.42 6.41
C ALA A 44 -0.01 -6.09 7.80
N ARG A 45 -1.15 -5.87 8.48
CA ARG A 45 -1.46 -6.56 9.74
C ARG A 45 -1.67 -8.06 9.55
N LEU A 46 -2.32 -8.51 8.49
CA LEU A 46 -2.50 -9.94 8.21
C LEU A 46 -1.17 -10.66 7.94
N VAL A 47 -0.18 -9.96 7.37
CA VAL A 47 1.09 -10.55 6.96
C VAL A 47 2.18 -10.42 8.03
N TRP A 48 2.23 -9.30 8.77
CA TRP A 48 3.27 -9.00 9.78
C TRP A 48 2.75 -8.76 11.20
N GLY A 49 1.43 -8.68 11.41
CA GLY A 49 0.86 -8.56 12.75
C GLY A 49 1.15 -9.83 13.55
N ARG A 50 1.83 -9.67 14.69
CA ARG A 50 1.97 -10.74 15.69
C ARG A 50 0.63 -11.12 16.28
#